data_AF-A0A1B6LRQ5-F1
#
_entry.id   AF-A0A1B6LRQ5-F1
#
_cell.length_a   1.000
_cell.length_b   1.000
_cell.length_c   1.000
_cell.angle_alpha   90.00
_cell.angle_beta   90.00
_cell.angle_gamma   90.00
#
_symmetry.space_group_name_H-M   'P 1'
#
loop_
_entity.id
_entity.type
_entity.pdbx_description
1 polymer ?
#
loop_
_entity_poly.entity_id
_entity_poly.type
_entity_poly.pdbx_seq_one_letter_code
_entity_poly.pdbx_strand_id
1 'polypeptide(L)'
;MEKIADSSEKLKQIAILLHKCLECPVCVDTLQVPFMLCARGHGICNSCSQNLTDCSTCHGAFTIENPICVKNILEEMPRLCCNADYGCAEIFDPGNVAGMLEKH
;
A
#
# COMPACT_ATOMS: atom_id res chain seq x y z
N MET A 1 4.20 34.28 1.23
CA MET A 1 5.34 33.49 1.70
C MET A 1 5.04 32.04 1.38
N GLU A 2 5.51 31.54 0.25
CA GLU A 2 5.42 30.11 -0.06
C GLU A 2 6.44 29.37 0.81
N LYS A 3 5.96 28.46 1.66
CA LYS A 3 6.83 27.57 2.41
C LYS A 3 7.46 26.61 1.41
N ILE A 4 8.78 26.69 1.21
CA ILE A 4 9.53 25.68 0.48
C ILE A 4 9.48 24.42 1.34
N ALA A 5 8.63 23.46 0.99
CA ALA A 5 8.56 22.19 1.68
C ALA A 5 9.92 21.47 1.56
N ASP A 6 10.46 21.06 2.71
CA ASP A 6 11.70 20.30 2.82
C ASP A 6 11.62 19.03 1.95
N SER A 7 12.72 18.70 1.27
CA SER A 7 12.78 17.54 0.37
C SER A 7 12.46 16.24 1.11
N SER A 8 12.84 16.15 2.39
CA SER A 8 12.48 15.01 3.26
C SER A 8 10.96 14.90 3.46
N GLU A 9 10.29 16.03 3.72
CA GLU A 9 8.84 16.07 3.92
C GLU A 9 8.09 15.66 2.65
N LYS A 10 8.57 16.09 1.49
CA LYS A 10 8.00 15.66 0.20
C LYS A 10 8.15 14.16 -0.02
N LEU A 11 9.29 13.56 0.37
CA LEU A 11 9.50 12.12 0.24
C LEU A 11 8.56 11.32 1.16
N LYS A 12 8.38 11.77 2.40
CA LYS A 12 7.37 11.20 3.32
C LYS A 12 5.97 11.26 2.73
N GLN A 13 5.61 12.41 2.15
CA GLN A 13 4.30 12.59 1.51
C GLN A 13 4.11 11.68 0.28
N ILE A 14 5.16 11.49 -0.54
CA ILE A 14 5.13 10.56 -1.68
C ILE A 14 4.94 9.12 -1.20
N ALA A 15 5.63 8.70 -0.14
CA ALA A 15 5.47 7.35 0.42
C ALA A 15 4.01 7.10 0.85
N ILE A 16 3.40 8.06 1.55
CA ILE A 16 1.98 7.98 1.94
C ILE A 16 1.07 7.86 0.70
N LEU A 17 1.35 8.61 -0.37
CA LEU A 17 0.55 8.56 -1.59
C LEU A 17 0.72 7.21 -2.32
N LEU A 18 1.91 6.63 -2.34
CA LEU A 18 2.14 5.30 -2.93
C LEU A 18 1.37 4.21 -2.18
N HIS A 19 1.33 4.27 -0.85
CA HIS A 19 0.50 3.37 -0.04
C HIS A 19 -0.98 3.45 -0.42
N LYS A 20 -1.50 4.66 -0.63
CA LYS A 20 -2.89 4.89 -1.08
C LYS A 20 -3.17 4.38 -2.48
N CYS A 21 -2.20 4.50 -3.40
CA CYS A 21 -2.34 3.96 -4.76
C CYS A 21 -2.44 2.43 -4.79
N LEU A 22 -1.92 1.76 -3.76
CA LEU A 22 -1.90 0.30 -3.62
C LEU A 22 -2.77 -0.15 -2.46
N GLU A 23 -3.82 0.62 -2.14
CA GLU A 23 -4.78 0.30 -1.09
C GLU A 23 -5.82 -0.73 -1.58
N CYS A 24 -6.13 -1.69 -0.72
CA CYS A 24 -7.21 -2.65 -0.95
C CYS A 24 -8.56 -1.97 -0.64
N PRO A 25 -9.50 -1.87 -1.61
CA PRO A 25 -10.80 -1.23 -1.39
C PRO A 25 -11.71 -1.97 -0.39
N VAL A 26 -11.32 -3.17 0.06
CA VAL A 26 -12.10 -3.97 1.00
C VAL A 26 -11.69 -3.71 2.44
N CYS A 27 -10.39 -3.72 2.73
CA CYS A 27 -9.87 -3.55 4.11
C CYS A 27 -9.19 -2.20 4.36
N VAL A 28 -8.96 -1.40 3.31
CA VAL A 28 -8.30 -0.08 3.39
C VAL A 28 -6.81 -0.19 3.78
N ASP A 29 -6.26 -1.40 3.82
CA ASP A 29 -4.82 -1.62 3.99
C ASP A 29 -4.11 -1.63 2.63
N THR A 30 -2.83 -1.27 2.64
CA THR A 30 -1.96 -1.51 1.48
C THR A 30 -1.85 -2.99 1.17
N LEU A 31 -1.99 -3.35 -0.11
CA LEU A 31 -1.86 -4.70 -0.62
C LEU A 31 -0.61 -5.41 -0.09
N GLN A 32 -0.76 -6.66 0.30
CA GLN A 32 0.35 -7.54 0.67
C GLN A 32 0.48 -8.65 -0.36
N VAL A 33 1.71 -9.13 -0.59
CA VAL A 33 1.97 -10.26 -1.47
C VAL A 33 1.64 -11.56 -0.72
N PRO A 34 0.87 -12.51 -1.30
CA PRO A 34 0.17 -12.44 -2.59
C PRO A 34 -1.11 -11.59 -2.54
N PHE A 35 -1.42 -10.92 -3.65
CA PHE A 35 -2.65 -10.14 -3.86
C PHE A 35 -3.43 -10.68 -5.08
N MET A 36 -4.60 -10.14 -5.39
CA MET A 36 -5.34 -10.42 -6.63
C MET A 36 -5.50 -9.12 -7.40
N LEU A 37 -5.34 -9.14 -8.73
CA LEU A 37 -5.68 -8.00 -9.61
C LEU A 37 -6.79 -8.39 -10.57
N CYS A 38 -7.57 -7.43 -11.05
CA CYS A 38 -8.37 -7.64 -12.26
C CYS A 38 -7.60 -7.17 -13.51
N ALA A 39 -8.10 -7.52 -14.69
CA ALA A 39 -7.49 -7.11 -15.98
C ALA A 39 -7.36 -5.59 -16.17
N ARG A 40 -8.05 -4.78 -15.36
CA ARG A 40 -7.95 -3.30 -15.36
C ARG A 40 -6.99 -2.75 -14.30
N GLY A 41 -6.38 -3.61 -13.48
CA GLY A 41 -5.37 -3.23 -12.50
C GLY A 41 -5.88 -2.90 -11.08
N HIS A 42 -7.18 -3.07 -10.79
CA HIS A 42 -7.66 -2.94 -9.40
C HIS A 42 -7.20 -4.14 -8.57
N GLY A 43 -6.56 -3.87 -7.44
CA GLY A 43 -6.04 -4.90 -6.55
C GLY A 43 -6.84 -5.08 -5.27
N ILE A 44 -6.88 -6.32 -4.78
CA ILE A 44 -7.39 -6.68 -3.46
C ILE A 44 -6.43 -7.65 -2.76
N CYS A 45 -6.44 -7.67 -1.43
CA CYS A 45 -5.69 -8.65 -0.65
C CYS A 45 -6.19 -10.08 -0.93
N ASN A 46 -5.30 -11.07 -0.89
CA ASN A 46 -5.70 -12.48 -1.04
C ASN A 46 -6.66 -12.97 0.06
N SER A 47 -6.61 -12.39 1.26
CA SER A 47 -7.61 -12.64 2.31
C SER A 47 -8.98 -12.03 1.98
N CYS A 48 -8.98 -10.86 1.34
CA CYS A 48 -10.21 -10.16 0.95
C CYS A 48 -10.90 -10.79 -0.27
N SER A 49 -10.19 -11.60 -1.06
CA SER A 49 -10.76 -12.25 -2.25
C SER A 49 -11.60 -13.50 -1.94
N GLN A 50 -11.55 -14.03 -0.71
CA GLN A 50 -12.18 -15.30 -0.34
C GLN A 50 -13.69 -15.37 -0.65
N ASN A 51 -14.39 -14.24 -0.60
CA ASN A 51 -15.83 -14.13 -0.86
C ASN A 51 -16.16 -13.33 -2.13
N LEU A 52 -15.17 -13.07 -2.99
CA LEU A 52 -15.33 -12.26 -4.20
C LEU A 52 -15.01 -13.09 -5.44
N THR A 53 -15.97 -13.19 -6.36
CA THR A 53 -15.79 -13.80 -7.68
C THR A 53 -15.22 -12.84 -8.71
N ASP A 54 -15.43 -11.54 -8.50
CA ASP A 54 -15.10 -10.45 -9.39
C ASP A 54 -14.66 -9.21 -8.60
N CYS A 55 -13.97 -8.31 -9.30
CA CYS A 55 -13.46 -7.07 -8.74
C CYS A 55 -14.60 -6.21 -8.17
N SER A 56 -14.54 -5.90 -6.87
CA SER A 56 -15.53 -5.02 -6.21
C SER A 56 -15.59 -3.61 -6.78
N THR A 57 -14.54 -3.14 -7.47
CA THR A 57 -14.47 -1.80 -8.06
C THR A 57 -15.06 -1.73 -9.48
N CYS A 58 -14.88 -2.78 -10.29
CA CYS A 58 -15.23 -2.71 -11.72
C CYS A 58 -15.90 -3.97 -12.29
N HIS A 59 -16.22 -4.95 -11.44
CA HIS A 59 -16.84 -6.24 -11.79
C HIS A 59 -16.07 -7.07 -12.83
N GLY A 60 -14.78 -6.77 -13.01
CA GLY A 60 -13.90 -7.52 -13.89
C GLY A 60 -13.41 -8.79 -13.22
N ALA A 61 -13.22 -9.86 -13.99
CA ALA A 61 -12.61 -11.09 -13.49
C ALA A 61 -11.20 -10.84 -12.94
N PHE A 62 -10.89 -11.50 -11.83
CA PHE A 62 -9.54 -11.49 -11.29
C PHE A 62 -8.59 -12.34 -12.14
N THR A 63 -7.34 -11.91 -12.21
CA THR A 63 -6.22 -12.63 -12.78
C THR A 63 -5.47 -13.32 -11.67
N ILE A 64 -4.99 -14.53 -11.94
CA ILE A 64 -4.14 -15.32 -11.04
C ILE A 64 -2.69 -14.81 -11.00
N GLU A 65 -2.30 -13.97 -11.95
CA GLU A 65 -0.95 -13.44 -12.04
C GLU A 65 -0.83 -12.10 -11.30
N ASN A 66 0.19 -11.98 -10.46
CA ASN A 66 0.63 -10.72 -9.88
C ASN A 66 1.76 -10.15 -10.75
N PRO A 67 1.58 -8.99 -11.40
CA PRO A 67 2.65 -8.35 -12.15
C PRO A 67 3.88 -8.14 -11.27
N ILE A 68 5.03 -8.63 -11.74
CA ILE A 68 6.31 -8.56 -10.99
C ILE A 68 6.63 -7.11 -10.60
N CYS A 69 6.32 -6.13 -11.45
CA CYS A 69 6.53 -4.73 -11.14
C CYS A 69 5.75 -4.27 -9.89
N VAL A 70 4.49 -4.68 -9.72
CA VAL A 70 3.68 -4.31 -8.55
C VAL A 70 4.20 -5.02 -7.31
N LYS A 71 4.58 -6.30 -7.43
CA LYS A 71 5.22 -7.05 -6.35
C LYS A 71 6.49 -6.34 -5.86
N ASN A 72 7.39 -5.98 -6.78
CA ASN A 72 8.63 -5.30 -6.44
C ASN A 72 8.38 -3.93 -5.78
N ILE A 73 7.39 -3.16 -6.25
CA ILE A 73 7.01 -1.90 -5.60
C ILE A 73 6.55 -2.14 -4.15
N LEU A 74 5.71 -3.14 -3.90
CA LEU A 74 5.22 -3.46 -2.55
C LEU A 74 6.33 -3.95 -1.60
N GLU A 75 7.35 -4.62 -2.14
CA GLU A 75 8.51 -5.10 -1.40
C GLU A 75 9.48 -3.97 -1.04
N GLU A 76 9.65 -2.97 -1.93
CA GLU A 76 10.60 -1.86 -1.77
C GLU A 76 10.00 -0.58 -1.17
N MET A 77 8.68 -0.52 -1.00
CA MET A 77 8.02 0.68 -0.46
C MET A 77 8.32 0.86 1.04
N PRO A 78 8.69 2.08 1.49
CA PRO A 78 8.90 2.37 2.91
C PRO A 78 7.68 1.99 3.74
N ARG A 79 7.87 1.47 4.95
CA ARG A 79 6.76 1.12 5.84
C ARG A 79 6.26 2.38 6.55
N LEU A 80 4.95 2.57 6.63
CA LEU A 80 4.36 3.62 7.47
C LEU A 80 4.38 3.19 8.94
N CYS A 81 4.51 4.17 9.85
CA CYS A 81 4.30 3.97 11.27
C CYS A 81 2.90 3.37 11.55
N CYS A 82 2.80 2.48 12.55
CA CYS A 82 1.51 1.95 13.00
C CYS A 82 0.56 3.04 13.55
N ASN A 83 1.10 4.21 13.90
CA ASN A 83 0.34 5.39 14.30
C ASN A 83 0.04 6.35 13.13
N ALA A 84 0.19 5.92 11.87
CA ALA A 84 -0.07 6.77 10.71
C ALA A 84 -1.51 7.30 10.64
N ASP A 85 -2.49 6.49 11.04
CA ASP A 85 -3.89 6.89 11.14
C ASP A 85 -4.13 7.97 12.20
N TYR A 86 -3.23 8.08 13.18
CA TYR A 86 -3.23 9.12 14.20
C TYR A 86 -2.34 10.33 13.84
N GLY A 87 -1.83 10.38 12.60
CA GLY A 87 -1.07 11.51 12.06
C GLY A 87 0.45 11.37 12.14
N CYS A 88 0.99 10.20 12.51
CA CYS A 88 2.44 9.97 12.44
C CYS A 88 2.91 9.83 10.98
N ALA A 89 3.81 10.72 10.54
CA ALA A 89 4.36 10.71 9.18
C ALA A 89 5.73 10.01 9.07
N GLU A 90 6.16 9.30 10.13
CA GLU A 90 7.42 8.55 10.09
C GLU A 90 7.32 7.34 9.17
N ILE A 91 8.39 7.12 8.41
CA ILE A 91 8.55 6.02 7.46
C ILE A 91 9.81 5.23 7.81
N PHE A 92 9.76 3.92 7.58
CA PHE A 92 10.84 2.99 7.90
C PHE A 92 11.29 2.24 6.65
N ASP A 93 12.53 1.76 6.66
CA ASP A 93 13.03 0.91 5.58
C ASP A 93 12.20 -0.38 5.45
N PRO A 94 11.94 -0.86 4.22
CA PRO A 94 11.09 -2.03 3.98
C PRO A 94 11.55 -3.30 4.70
N GLY A 95 12.86 -3.43 4.92
CA GLY A 95 13.50 -4.56 5.62
C GLY A 95 13.58 -4.43 7.14
N ASN A 96 13.21 -3.28 7.72
CA ASN A 96 13.26 -3.06 9.16
C ASN A 96 11.86 -3.19 9.79
N VAL A 97 11.46 -4.44 10.06
CA VAL A 97 10.20 -4.77 10.74
C VAL A 97 10.20 -4.39 12.23
N ALA A 98 11.37 -4.14 12.83
CA ALA A 98 11.48 -3.82 14.26
C ALA A 98 10.90 -2.44 14.59
N GLY A 99 11.04 -1.46 13.69
CA GLY A 99 10.48 -0.12 13.87
C GLY A 99 8.95 -0.04 13.85
N MET A 100 8.25 -1.10 13.44
CA MET A 100 6.77 -1.14 13.42
C MET A 100 6.15 -1.43 14.81
N LEU A 101 6.92 -2.02 15.74
CA LEU A 101 6.45 -2.45 17.07
C LEU A 101 6.87 -1.52 18.21
N GLU A 102 7.88 -0.66 17.98
CA GLU A 102 8.28 0.37 18.93
C GLU A 102 7.27 1.51 18.84
N LYS A 103 6.28 1.47 19.73
CA LYS A 103 5.28 2.54 19.92
C LYS A 103 6.00 3.84 20.30
N HIS A 104 6.22 4.71 19.32
CA HIS A 104 6.55 6.12 19.53
C HIS A 104 5.29 6.92 19.89
#